data_AF-A0A2T6DBL6-F1
#
_entry.id   AF-A0A2T6DBL6-F1
#
_cell.length_a   1.000
_cell.length_b   1.000
_cell.length_c   1.000
_cell.angle_alpha   90.00
_cell.angle_beta   90.00
_cell.angle_gamma   90.00
#
_symmetry.space_group_name_H-M   'P 1'
#
loop_
_entity.id
_entity.type
_entity.pdbx_description
1 polymer ?
#
loop_
_entity_poly.entity_id
_entity_poly.type
_entity_poly.pdbx_seq_one_letter_code
_entity_poly.pdbx_strand_id
1 'polypeptide(L)'
;MQDMVRDIIPENFTMDSQPLYGEIVMWAHFFGPPGQVHWDCVIRFCLFHGAIAVVLASIAAYTAWWDKHRAPRHYFPQCTGKLWRRRYRWAVKQRIRELLRVFFDDEGMASQRLCFGPEEAIAAIADKHFADAMAVEDLFLRIEERYGLSLANDISNTQLQTMTLGELFELTQTSRIHYPPARRSAPSSSFSLPSPAP
;
A
#
# COMPACT_ATOMS: atom_id res chain seq x y z
N MET A 1 66.65 13.84 -15.23
CA MET A 1 65.45 13.12 -14.72
C MET A 1 64.19 13.51 -15.51
N GLN A 2 64.32 13.74 -16.83
CA GLN A 2 63.20 13.97 -17.76
C GLN A 2 63.10 12.88 -18.84
N ASP A 3 64.07 11.97 -18.91
CA ASP A 3 64.14 10.94 -19.96
C ASP A 3 63.47 9.60 -19.58
N MET A 4 62.97 9.44 -18.36
CA MET A 4 62.33 8.19 -17.91
C MET A 4 60.81 8.12 -18.11
N VAL A 5 60.17 9.17 -18.65
CA VAL A 5 58.69 9.26 -18.75
C VAL A 5 58.19 8.94 -20.16
N ARG A 6 59.06 8.75 -21.16
CA ARG A 6 58.63 8.47 -22.54
C ARG A 6 58.25 7.02 -22.84
N ASP A 7 58.56 6.07 -21.97
CA ASP A 7 58.41 4.64 -22.29
C ASP A 7 57.06 4.00 -21.88
N ILE A 8 56.08 4.79 -21.40
CA ILE A 8 54.78 4.26 -20.91
C ILE A 8 53.59 4.85 -21.66
N ILE A 9 53.73 5.20 -22.94
CA ILE A 9 52.59 5.59 -23.77
C ILE A 9 52.57 4.73 -25.03
N PRO A 10 51.63 3.76 -25.15
CA PRO A 10 51.49 2.98 -26.38
C PRO A 10 51.00 3.88 -27.53
N GLU A 11 51.66 3.82 -28.69
CA GLU A 11 51.43 4.63 -29.90
C GLU A 11 50.07 4.42 -30.58
N ASN A 12 49.10 3.76 -29.94
CA ASN A 12 47.83 3.38 -30.56
C ASN A 12 46.60 3.80 -29.76
N PHE A 13 46.65 4.96 -29.11
CA PHE A 13 45.49 5.54 -28.44
C PHE A 13 44.71 6.44 -29.41
N THR A 14 43.62 5.90 -29.95
CA THR A 14 42.72 6.62 -30.85
C THR A 14 41.99 7.75 -30.13
N MET A 15 41.90 8.87 -30.85
CA MET A 15 41.58 10.21 -30.40
C MET A 15 40.07 10.45 -30.29
N ASP A 16 39.35 9.64 -29.51
CA ASP A 16 37.87 9.74 -29.38
C ASP A 16 37.35 9.88 -27.93
N SER A 17 38.25 10.10 -26.96
CA SER A 17 37.90 10.25 -25.53
C SER A 17 38.15 11.67 -24.99
N GLN A 18 37.77 12.69 -25.76
CA GLN A 18 37.96 14.11 -25.43
C GLN A 18 37.16 14.67 -24.23
N PRO A 19 36.01 14.14 -23.74
CA PRO A 19 35.34 14.78 -22.60
C PRO A 19 35.94 14.41 -21.22
N LEU A 20 36.75 13.35 -21.11
CA LEU A 20 37.28 12.89 -19.81
C LEU A 20 38.63 13.53 -19.43
N TYR A 21 39.38 14.06 -20.39
CA TYR A 21 40.64 14.76 -20.09
C TYR A 21 40.43 16.13 -19.43
N GLY A 22 39.29 16.78 -19.66
CA GLY A 22 38.96 18.07 -19.05
C GLY A 22 38.77 17.99 -17.53
N GLU A 23 38.16 16.91 -17.03
CA GLU A 23 38.01 16.72 -15.58
C GLU A 23 39.35 16.39 -14.92
N ILE A 24 40.16 15.50 -15.50
CA ILE A 24 41.43 15.07 -14.91
C ILE A 24 42.43 16.24 -14.78
N VAL A 25 42.49 17.14 -15.77
CA VAL A 25 43.35 18.34 -15.70
C VAL A 25 42.85 19.36 -14.67
N MET A 26 41.54 19.44 -14.46
CA MET A 26 40.97 20.32 -13.43
C MET A 26 41.31 19.84 -12.01
N TRP A 27 41.33 18.53 -11.77
CA TRP A 27 41.83 17.97 -10.52
C TRP A 27 43.34 18.14 -10.35
N ALA A 28 44.14 18.05 -11.42
CA ALA A 28 45.60 18.19 -11.34
C ALA A 28 46.08 19.58 -10.89
N HIS A 29 45.38 20.66 -11.26
CA HIS A 29 45.69 22.01 -10.75
C HIS A 29 45.31 22.23 -9.28
N PHE A 30 44.38 21.42 -8.76
CA PHE A 30 43.98 21.49 -7.36
C PHE A 30 45.01 20.87 -6.41
N PHE A 31 45.85 19.93 -6.89
CA PHE A 31 46.78 19.16 -6.04
C PHE A 31 48.20 19.74 -5.91
N GLY A 32 48.54 20.83 -6.60
CA GLY A 32 49.86 21.47 -6.47
C GLY A 32 51.05 20.59 -6.91
N PRO A 33 52.29 21.13 -6.92
CA PRO A 33 53.46 20.41 -7.41
C PRO A 33 53.75 19.15 -6.57
N PRO A 34 54.18 18.04 -7.22
CA PRO A 34 54.48 16.78 -6.55
C PRO A 34 55.68 16.96 -5.62
N GLY A 35 55.41 17.13 -4.32
CA GLY A 35 56.44 17.38 -3.29
C GLY A 35 55.90 18.08 -2.04
N GLN A 36 54.74 18.73 -2.13
CA GLN A 36 54.02 19.27 -0.98
C GLN A 36 52.55 18.86 -1.06
N VAL A 37 52.26 17.58 -0.82
CA VAL A 37 50.91 17.19 -0.41
C VAL A 37 50.68 17.78 0.97
N HIS A 38 49.96 18.90 1.01
CA HIS A 38 49.51 19.52 2.24
C HIS A 38 48.49 18.56 2.87
N TRP A 39 48.94 17.71 3.79
CA TRP A 39 48.12 16.68 4.44
C TRP A 39 46.81 17.24 4.99
N ASP A 40 46.78 18.53 5.36
CA ASP A 40 45.57 19.22 5.78
C ASP A 40 44.47 19.27 4.70
N CYS A 41 44.82 19.36 3.41
CA CYS A 41 43.85 19.32 2.32
C CYS A 41 43.24 17.93 2.17
N VAL A 42 44.05 16.87 2.26
CA VAL A 42 43.58 15.48 2.21
C VAL A 42 42.70 15.19 3.42
N ILE A 43 43.11 15.60 4.61
CA ILE A 43 42.33 15.43 5.85
C ILE A 43 41.00 16.19 5.74
N ARG A 44 40.99 17.46 5.32
CA ARG A 44 39.75 18.23 5.14
C ARG A 44 38.83 17.62 4.09
N PHE A 45 39.39 17.11 3.00
CA PHE A 45 38.61 16.44 1.95
C PHE A 45 38.00 15.12 2.46
N CYS A 46 38.78 14.28 3.15
CA CYS A 46 38.29 13.04 3.76
C CYS A 46 37.23 13.31 4.83
N LEU A 47 37.41 14.34 5.67
CA LEU A 47 36.42 14.73 6.68
C LEU A 47 35.13 15.25 6.04
N PHE A 48 35.23 16.04 4.96
CA PHE A 48 34.08 16.57 4.25
C PHE A 48 33.27 15.45 3.57
N HIS A 49 33.94 14.56 2.84
CA HIS A 49 33.28 13.42 2.20
C HIS A 49 32.73 12.41 3.22
N GLY A 50 33.46 12.20 4.33
CA GLY A 50 32.98 11.38 5.45
C GLY A 50 31.71 11.94 6.08
N ALA A 51 31.65 13.25 6.33
CA ALA A 51 30.46 13.92 6.87
C ALA A 51 29.26 13.80 5.92
N ILE A 52 29.46 13.98 4.61
CA ILE A 52 28.41 13.79 3.60
C ILE A 52 27.88 12.36 3.62
N ALA A 53 28.76 11.35 3.65
CA ALA A 53 28.36 9.95 3.68
C ALA A 53 27.51 9.62 4.92
N VAL A 54 27.86 10.15 6.10
CA VAL A 54 27.09 9.96 7.33
C VAL A 54 25.70 10.59 7.24
N VAL A 55 25.59 11.80 6.68
CA VAL A 55 24.28 12.47 6.48
C VAL A 55 23.40 11.67 5.53
N LEU A 56 23.93 11.20 4.41
CA LEU A 56 23.17 10.40 3.44
C LEU A 56 22.70 9.07 4.03
N ALA A 57 23.57 8.37 4.77
CA ALA A 57 23.19 7.13 5.46
C ALA A 57 22.08 7.37 6.50
N SER A 58 22.15 8.49 7.23
CA SER A 58 21.14 8.88 8.21
C SER A 58 19.79 9.18 7.56
N ILE A 59 19.78 9.89 6.43
CA ILE A 59 18.56 10.15 5.65
C ILE A 59 17.97 8.84 5.14
N ALA A 60 18.78 7.95 4.56
CA ALA A 60 18.31 6.68 4.04
C ALA A 60 17.71 5.79 5.15
N ALA A 61 18.38 5.71 6.31
CA ALA A 61 17.90 4.99 7.47
C ALA A 61 16.58 5.60 8.00
N TYR A 62 16.49 6.93 8.06
CA TYR A 62 15.28 7.63 8.46
C TYR A 62 14.13 7.37 7.49
N THR A 63 14.37 7.40 6.18
CA THR A 63 13.33 7.11 5.17
C THR A 63 12.86 5.65 5.23
N ALA A 64 13.78 4.70 5.42
CA ALA A 64 13.43 3.28 5.53
C ALA A 64 12.66 3.00 6.83
N TRP A 65 13.07 3.62 7.95
CA TRP A 65 12.34 3.57 9.20
C TRP A 65 10.95 4.21 9.06
N TRP A 66 10.86 5.37 8.41
CA TRP A 66 9.63 6.11 8.17
C TRP A 66 8.67 5.36 7.24
N ASP A 67 9.14 4.63 6.24
CA ASP A 67 8.28 3.80 5.40
C ASP A 67 7.79 2.55 6.13
N LYS A 68 8.63 1.97 7.02
CA LYS A 68 8.23 0.86 7.89
C LYS A 68 7.24 1.29 8.99
N HIS A 69 7.36 2.51 9.50
CA HIS A 69 6.57 3.04 10.63
C HIS A 69 5.53 4.06 10.20
N ARG A 70 5.40 4.32 8.91
CA ARG A 70 4.23 4.99 8.37
C ARG A 70 3.06 4.07 8.67
N ALA A 71 2.26 4.48 9.66
CA ALA A 71 0.85 4.16 9.64
C ALA A 71 0.39 4.44 8.19
N PRO A 72 -0.24 3.46 7.52
CA PRO A 72 -0.71 3.62 6.14
C PRO A 72 -1.33 5.00 6.05
N ARG A 73 -0.86 5.84 5.12
CA ARG A 73 -1.18 7.27 5.03
C ARG A 73 -2.67 7.45 4.68
N HIS A 74 -3.56 7.12 5.60
CA HIS A 74 -5.00 7.09 5.42
C HIS A 74 -5.53 8.41 5.91
N TYR A 75 -5.23 9.42 5.09
CA TYR A 75 -6.12 10.55 4.94
C TYR A 75 -7.48 9.96 4.55
N PHE A 76 -8.39 9.79 5.50
CA PHE A 76 -9.81 9.67 5.17
C PHE A 76 -10.26 11.06 4.68
N PRO A 77 -10.44 11.29 3.36
CA PRO A 77 -11.63 12.03 2.94
C PRO A 77 -12.06 11.81 1.47
N GLN A 78 -11.99 10.61 0.90
CA GLN A 78 -12.63 10.39 -0.41
C GLN A 78 -13.49 9.14 -0.40
N CYS A 79 -14.79 9.35 -0.63
CA CYS A 79 -15.71 8.27 -0.92
C CYS A 79 -15.14 7.44 -2.08
N THR A 80 -14.80 6.17 -1.84
CA THR A 80 -14.27 5.24 -2.84
C THR A 80 -15.32 4.81 -3.86
N GLY A 81 -16.54 5.37 -3.80
CA GLY A 81 -17.62 5.09 -4.74
C GLY A 81 -17.22 5.25 -6.22
N LYS A 82 -16.28 6.15 -6.55
CA LYS A 82 -15.72 6.25 -7.91
C LYS A 82 -14.88 5.02 -8.28
N LEU A 83 -14.08 4.48 -7.36
CA LEU A 83 -13.29 3.26 -7.58
C LEU A 83 -14.21 2.06 -7.79
N TRP A 84 -15.21 1.91 -6.92
CA TRP A 84 -16.25 0.89 -7.05
C TRP A 84 -16.97 0.97 -8.41
N ARG A 85 -17.39 2.17 -8.82
CA ARG A 85 -18.04 2.38 -10.12
C ARG A 85 -17.10 2.14 -11.30
N ARG A 86 -15.80 2.45 -11.16
CA ARG A 86 -14.80 2.22 -12.20
C ARG A 86 -14.60 0.73 -12.44
N ARG A 87 -14.50 -0.07 -11.38
CA ARG A 87 -14.30 -1.52 -11.46
C ARG A 87 -15.59 -2.27 -11.80
N TYR A 88 -16.71 -1.92 -11.18
CA TYR A 88 -18.01 -2.57 -11.36
C TYR A 88 -19.05 -1.63 -11.96
N ARG A 89 -18.93 -1.34 -13.26
CA ARG A 89 -19.86 -0.44 -13.98
C ARG A 89 -21.30 -0.93 -13.98
N TRP A 90 -21.48 -2.25 -13.94
CA TRP A 90 -22.79 -2.92 -13.95
C TRP A 90 -23.42 -3.04 -12.56
N ALA A 91 -22.65 -2.86 -11.49
CA ALA A 91 -23.14 -3.07 -10.14
C ALA A 91 -24.03 -1.91 -9.66
N VAL A 92 -25.21 -2.25 -9.15
CA VAL A 92 -26.09 -1.27 -8.52
C VAL A 92 -25.45 -0.76 -7.23
N LYS A 93 -25.37 0.57 -7.05
CA LYS A 93 -24.77 1.24 -5.88
C LYS A 93 -25.27 0.67 -4.54
N GLN A 94 -26.53 0.27 -4.48
CA GLN A 94 -27.15 -0.32 -3.28
C GLN A 94 -26.52 -1.67 -2.89
N ARG A 95 -26.12 -2.50 -3.87
CA ARG A 95 -25.48 -3.80 -3.60
C ARG A 95 -24.11 -3.62 -2.97
N ILE A 96 -23.32 -2.69 -3.48
CA ILE A 96 -22.00 -2.34 -2.91
C ILE A 96 -22.17 -1.85 -1.47
N ARG A 97 -23.15 -0.98 -1.21
CA ARG A 97 -23.44 -0.52 0.15
C ARG A 97 -23.93 -1.63 1.08
N GLU A 98 -24.71 -2.58 0.56
CA GLU A 98 -25.19 -3.72 1.33
C GLU A 98 -24.02 -4.62 1.75
N LEU A 99 -23.07 -4.89 0.85
CA LEU A 99 -21.83 -5.58 1.18
C LEU A 99 -21.07 -4.85 2.28
N LEU A 100 -20.77 -3.57 2.06
CA LEU A 100 -20.00 -2.78 3.04
C LEU A 100 -20.72 -2.64 4.38
N ARG A 101 -22.05 -2.74 4.44
CA ARG A 101 -22.78 -2.76 5.71
C ARG A 101 -22.46 -3.99 6.56
N VAL A 102 -22.24 -5.15 5.96
CA VAL A 102 -21.91 -6.38 6.69
C VAL A 102 -20.58 -6.25 7.44
N PHE A 103 -19.63 -5.55 6.82
CA PHE A 103 -18.30 -5.32 7.39
C PHE A 103 -18.28 -4.31 8.53
N PHE A 104 -19.22 -3.37 8.55
CA PHE A 104 -19.16 -2.22 9.45
C PHE A 104 -20.53 -1.99 10.09
N ASP A 105 -21.29 -3.04 10.39
CA ASP A 105 -22.68 -2.92 10.85
C ASP A 105 -22.76 -2.23 12.23
N ASP A 106 -21.67 -2.25 13.00
CA ASP A 106 -21.53 -1.52 14.26
C ASP A 106 -21.67 -0.01 14.07
N GLU A 107 -22.51 0.60 14.90
CA GLU A 107 -22.97 1.99 14.77
C GLU A 107 -21.83 3.02 14.73
N GLY A 108 -20.65 2.68 15.27
CA GLY A 108 -19.47 3.54 15.28
C GLY A 108 -18.76 3.71 13.93
N MET A 109 -18.95 2.82 12.96
CA MET A 109 -18.20 2.83 11.69
C MET A 109 -19.05 3.14 10.46
N ALA A 110 -20.30 3.54 10.64
CA ALA A 110 -21.23 3.82 9.54
C ALA A 110 -20.72 4.90 8.56
N SER A 111 -20.00 5.90 9.07
CA SER A 111 -19.40 6.97 8.27
C SER A 111 -18.17 6.52 7.48
N GLN A 112 -17.42 5.53 7.98
CA GLN A 112 -16.20 5.02 7.38
C GLN A 112 -16.46 3.99 6.27
N ARG A 113 -17.66 3.38 6.24
CA ARG A 113 -18.10 2.42 5.20
C ARG A 113 -17.75 2.84 3.78
N LEU A 114 -17.86 4.13 3.46
CA LEU A 114 -17.64 4.66 2.10
C LEU A 114 -16.17 4.88 1.75
N CYS A 115 -15.26 4.60 2.68
CA CYS A 115 -13.85 4.85 2.52
C CYS A 115 -13.08 3.59 2.11
N PHE A 116 -13.72 2.43 2.14
CA PHE A 116 -13.12 1.16 1.75
C PHE A 116 -13.26 0.93 0.25
N GLY A 117 -12.14 0.79 -0.45
CA GLY A 117 -12.06 0.53 -1.89
C GLY A 117 -12.23 -0.95 -2.26
N PRO A 118 -12.49 -1.26 -3.54
CA PRO A 118 -12.58 -2.64 -4.00
C PRO A 118 -11.24 -3.38 -3.97
N GLU A 119 -10.11 -2.68 -3.90
CA GLU A 119 -8.76 -3.25 -3.89
C GLU A 119 -8.24 -3.51 -2.47
N GLU A 120 -9.00 -3.13 -1.44
CA GLU A 120 -8.56 -3.33 -0.06
C GLU A 120 -8.70 -4.78 0.36
N ALA A 121 -7.62 -5.32 0.92
CA ALA A 121 -7.58 -6.68 1.43
C ALA A 121 -8.44 -6.81 2.70
N ILE A 122 -9.24 -7.87 2.78
CA ILE A 122 -10.11 -8.15 3.92
C ILE A 122 -9.29 -8.29 5.19
N ALA A 123 -8.14 -8.97 5.13
CA ALA A 123 -7.25 -9.12 6.28
C ALA A 123 -6.71 -7.76 6.79
N ALA A 124 -6.42 -6.81 5.90
CA ALA A 124 -5.98 -5.48 6.30
C ALA A 124 -7.09 -4.68 6.99
N ILE A 125 -8.35 -4.88 6.57
CA ILE A 125 -9.52 -4.30 7.23
C ILE A 125 -9.74 -4.96 8.59
N ALA A 126 -9.63 -6.29 8.64
CA ALA A 126 -9.74 -7.10 9.86
C ALA A 126 -8.74 -6.62 10.92
N ASP A 127 -7.46 -6.61 10.60
CA ASP A 127 -6.36 -6.21 11.50
C ASP A 127 -6.51 -4.78 12.04
N LYS A 128 -7.07 -3.88 11.23
CA LYS A 128 -7.21 -2.47 11.59
C LYS A 128 -8.46 -2.17 12.42
N HIS A 129 -9.56 -2.86 12.13
CA HIS A 129 -10.88 -2.50 12.66
C HIS A 129 -11.43 -3.51 13.68
N PHE A 130 -10.85 -4.70 13.76
CA PHE A 130 -11.29 -5.77 14.64
C PHE A 130 -10.15 -6.07 15.61
N ALA A 131 -10.39 -5.77 16.89
CA ALA A 131 -9.36 -5.84 17.93
C ALA A 131 -9.02 -7.28 18.35
N ASP A 132 -9.89 -8.24 18.04
CA ASP A 132 -9.75 -9.64 18.42
C ASP A 132 -10.13 -10.59 17.28
N ALA A 133 -9.59 -11.81 17.35
CA ALA A 133 -9.90 -12.86 16.38
C ALA A 133 -11.39 -13.24 16.38
N MET A 134 -12.05 -13.10 17.53
CA MET A 134 -13.48 -13.40 17.67
C MET A 134 -14.36 -12.47 16.85
N ALA A 135 -14.09 -11.16 16.81
CA ALA A 135 -14.86 -10.24 15.97
C ALA A 135 -14.63 -10.47 14.47
N VAL A 136 -13.46 -11.01 14.09
CA VAL A 136 -13.17 -11.45 12.72
C VAL A 136 -13.95 -12.71 12.37
N GLU A 137 -14.02 -13.69 13.27
CA GLU A 137 -14.85 -14.89 13.09
C GLU A 137 -16.34 -14.53 12.97
N ASP A 138 -16.83 -13.64 13.83
CA ASP A 138 -18.22 -13.17 13.81
C ASP A 138 -18.54 -12.41 12.51
N LEU A 139 -17.59 -11.63 11.98
CA LEU A 139 -17.71 -11.04 10.65
C LEU A 139 -17.89 -12.12 9.56
N PHE A 140 -17.09 -13.17 9.58
CA PHE A 140 -17.19 -14.25 8.60
C PHE A 140 -18.53 -15.00 8.71
N LEU A 141 -19.00 -15.25 9.93
CA LEU A 141 -20.32 -15.84 10.16
C LEU A 141 -21.44 -14.96 9.59
N ARG A 142 -21.38 -13.63 9.75
CA ARG A 142 -22.36 -12.71 9.14
C ARG A 142 -22.32 -12.74 7.61
N ILE A 143 -21.14 -12.87 7.02
CA ILE A 143 -21.00 -12.98 5.56
C ILE A 143 -21.60 -14.30 5.08
N GLU A 144 -21.31 -15.40 5.76
CA GLU A 144 -21.86 -16.73 5.47
C GLU A 144 -23.37 -16.75 5.60
N GLU A 145 -23.93 -16.23 6.70
CA GLU A 145 -25.38 -16.16 6.93
C GLU A 145 -26.08 -15.31 5.86
N ARG A 146 -25.49 -14.17 5.46
CA ARG A 146 -26.14 -13.23 4.54
C ARG A 146 -25.98 -13.60 3.07
N TYR A 147 -24.89 -14.25 2.70
CA TYR A 147 -24.57 -14.55 1.28
C TYR A 147 -24.52 -16.04 0.96
N GLY A 148 -24.64 -16.93 1.95
CA GLY A 148 -24.53 -18.37 1.78
C GLY A 148 -23.14 -18.81 1.31
N LEU A 149 -22.11 -17.99 1.55
CA LEU A 149 -20.72 -18.29 1.21
C LEU A 149 -20.07 -18.97 2.41
N SER A 150 -19.79 -20.27 2.31
CA SER A 150 -19.12 -20.96 3.40
C SER A 150 -17.62 -20.68 3.31
N LEU A 151 -17.19 -19.57 3.90
CA LEU A 151 -15.79 -19.12 3.84
C LEU A 151 -14.82 -20.19 4.35
N ALA A 152 -15.25 -21.04 5.29
CA ALA A 152 -14.45 -22.14 5.81
C ALA A 152 -14.24 -23.29 4.80
N ASN A 153 -15.19 -23.51 3.89
CA ASN A 153 -15.17 -24.63 2.94
C ASN A 153 -14.78 -24.19 1.52
N ASP A 154 -15.21 -22.99 1.10
CA ASP A 154 -15.07 -22.50 -0.27
C ASP A 154 -13.79 -21.66 -0.47
N ILE A 155 -13.21 -21.13 0.60
CA ILE A 155 -12.06 -20.21 0.53
C ILE A 155 -10.97 -20.70 1.49
N SER A 156 -9.77 -20.98 0.96
CA SER A 156 -8.64 -21.34 1.82
C SER A 156 -8.23 -20.17 2.73
N ASN A 157 -7.77 -20.45 3.95
CA ASN A 157 -7.28 -19.42 4.89
C ASN A 157 -6.20 -18.51 4.28
N THR A 158 -5.33 -19.06 3.43
CA THR A 158 -4.32 -18.30 2.68
C THR A 158 -4.93 -17.35 1.65
N GLN A 159 -5.99 -17.78 0.98
CA GLN A 159 -6.68 -16.95 0.00
C GLN A 159 -7.40 -15.80 0.68
N LEU A 160 -8.00 -16.05 1.85
CA LEU A 160 -8.67 -15.03 2.68
C LEU A 160 -7.74 -13.87 3.05
N GLN A 161 -6.46 -14.16 3.33
CA GLN A 161 -5.46 -13.14 3.66
C GLN A 161 -5.17 -12.19 2.51
N THR A 162 -5.20 -12.70 1.28
CA THR A 162 -4.93 -11.93 0.06
C THR A 162 -6.20 -11.36 -0.59
N MET A 163 -7.36 -11.85 -0.17
CA MET A 163 -8.63 -11.57 -0.82
C MET A 163 -9.07 -10.12 -0.59
N THR A 164 -9.49 -9.48 -1.68
CA THR A 164 -9.95 -8.09 -1.66
C THR A 164 -11.48 -7.99 -1.52
N LEU A 165 -11.96 -6.82 -1.05
CA LEU A 165 -13.40 -6.53 -1.00
C LEU A 165 -14.09 -6.67 -2.37
N GLY A 166 -13.40 -6.34 -3.45
CA GLY A 166 -13.90 -6.47 -4.81
C GLY A 166 -14.07 -7.93 -5.23
N GLU A 167 -13.08 -8.77 -4.95
CA GLU A 167 -13.18 -10.21 -5.22
C GLU A 167 -14.30 -10.86 -4.41
N LEU A 168 -14.45 -10.47 -3.14
CA LEU A 168 -15.57 -10.95 -2.32
C LEU A 168 -16.89 -10.48 -2.91
N PHE A 169 -16.97 -9.23 -3.33
CA PHE A 169 -18.15 -8.74 -4.02
C PHE A 169 -18.47 -9.59 -5.24
N GLU A 170 -17.51 -9.93 -6.09
CA GLU A 170 -17.71 -10.82 -7.24
C GLU A 170 -18.26 -12.19 -6.82
N LEU A 171 -17.71 -12.81 -5.77
CA LEU A 171 -18.23 -14.08 -5.24
C LEU A 171 -19.67 -13.96 -4.74
N THR A 172 -20.03 -12.86 -4.06
CA THR A 172 -21.41 -12.63 -3.61
C THR A 172 -22.39 -12.42 -4.76
N GLN A 173 -21.92 -11.93 -5.91
CA GLN A 173 -22.76 -11.76 -7.09
C GLN A 173 -22.98 -13.11 -7.80
N THR A 174 -21.97 -13.98 -7.84
CA THR A 174 -22.07 -15.32 -8.43
C THR A 174 -22.94 -16.26 -7.58
N SER A 175 -22.77 -16.26 -6.26
CA SER A 175 -23.56 -17.09 -5.33
C SER A 175 -25.04 -16.73 -5.28
N ARG A 176 -25.40 -15.44 -5.36
CA ARG A 176 -26.81 -15.00 -5.41
C ARG A 176 -27.56 -15.40 -6.68
N ILE A 177 -26.86 -15.80 -7.75
CA ILE A 177 -27.53 -16.40 -8.91
C ILE A 177 -28.12 -17.77 -8.53
N HIS A 178 -27.51 -18.46 -7.56
CA HIS A 178 -27.98 -19.75 -7.06
C HIS A 178 -28.92 -19.67 -5.85
N TYR A 179 -28.81 -18.64 -5.01
CA TYR A 179 -29.71 -18.41 -3.89
C TYR A 179 -30.36 -17.02 -3.97
N PRO A 180 -31.65 -16.91 -4.37
CA PRO A 180 -32.36 -15.65 -4.26
C PRO A 180 -32.34 -15.22 -2.78
N PRO A 181 -32.14 -13.92 -2.48
CA PRO A 181 -32.11 -13.46 -1.11
C PRO A 181 -33.38 -13.92 -0.42
N ALA A 182 -33.24 -14.62 0.71
CA ALA A 182 -34.37 -14.98 1.57
C ALA A 182 -35.22 -13.72 1.70
N ARG A 183 -36.40 -13.76 1.07
CA ARG A 183 -37.31 -12.62 0.99
C ARG A 183 -37.51 -12.20 2.44
N ARG A 184 -36.94 -11.05 2.81
CA ARG A 184 -37.06 -10.44 4.15
C ARG A 184 -38.51 -10.69 4.56
N SER A 185 -38.71 -11.60 5.50
CA SER A 185 -40.04 -11.96 5.97
C SER A 185 -40.65 -10.64 6.38
N ALA A 186 -41.69 -10.24 5.65
CA ALA A 186 -42.39 -9.00 5.93
C ALA A 186 -42.68 -9.01 7.43
N PRO A 187 -42.45 -7.90 8.16
CA PRO A 187 -42.90 -7.82 9.53
C PRO A 187 -44.38 -8.19 9.50
N SER A 188 -44.74 -9.24 10.24
CA SER A 188 -46.10 -9.74 10.38
C SER A 188 -46.96 -8.64 10.99
N SER A 189 -47.43 -7.72 10.16
CA SER A 189 -48.39 -6.70 10.50
C SER A 189 -49.76 -7.36 10.60
N SER A 190 -50.02 -8.00 11.74
CA SER A 190 -51.38 -8.42 12.10
C SER A 190 -51.48 -8.68 13.60
N PHE A 191 -51.58 -7.59 14.37
CA PHE A 191 -52.28 -7.63 15.64
C PHE A 191 -53.19 -6.40 15.74
N SER A 192 -54.31 -6.48 15.03
CA SER A 192 -55.42 -5.57 15.22
C SER A 192 -56.14 -5.96 16.52
N LEU A 193 -56.02 -5.13 17.55
CA LEU A 193 -56.84 -5.23 18.75
C LEU A 193 -58.31 -4.95 18.37
N PRO A 194 -59.28 -5.74 18.87
CA PRO A 194 -60.69 -5.49 18.62
C PRO A 194 -61.13 -4.23 19.36
N SER A 195 -61.77 -3.32 18.62
CA SER A 195 -62.47 -2.16 19.17
C SER A 195 -63.63 -2.64 20.04
N PRO A 196 -63.73 -2.23 21.32
CA PRO A 196 -64.97 -2.39 22.05
C PRO A 196 -65.98 -1.37 21.49
N ALA A 197 -67.20 -1.82 21.26
CA ALA A 197 -68.35 -0.99 20.94
C ALA A 197 -69.56 -1.54 21.72
N PRO A 198 -70.63 -0.75 21.85
CA PRO A 198 -70.70 0.61 22.42
C PRO A 198 -70.99 0.59 23.94
#